data_AF-A0A6P7QQT1-F1
#
_entry.id   AF-A0A6P7QQT1-F1
#
_cell.length_a   1.000
_cell.length_b   1.000
_cell.length_c   1.000
_cell.angle_alpha   90.00
_cell.angle_beta   90.00
_cell.angle_gamma   90.00
#
_symmetry.space_group_name_H-M   'P 1'
#
loop_
_entity.id
_entity.type
_entity.pdbx_description
1 polymer ?
#
loop_
_entity_poly.entity_id
_entity_poly.type
_entity_poly.pdbx_seq_one_letter_code
_entity_poly.pdbx_strand_id
1 'polypeptide(L)'
;MRFPYRSVGRQLGRKWFLQKLKPEGLHQLLAGFEDKSAYALCTFALSTGDPSQPVLLFRGQTSGQIVMPRGSRDFGWDPCFQPDGYEQTYAEMPKSEKNTISHRFRALHKLQEYFSEAAGAGDH
;
A
#
# COMPACT_ATOMS: atom_id res chain seq x y z
N MET A 1 -0.62 2.67 4.50
CA MET A 1 -0.69 1.38 5.22
C MET A 1 -2.04 1.21 5.90
N ARG A 2 -2.66 0.04 5.83
CA ARG A 2 -3.87 -0.33 6.57
C ARG A 2 -3.56 -1.57 7.38
N PHE A 3 -4.14 -1.67 8.57
CA PHE A 3 -3.98 -2.80 9.47
C PHE A 3 -5.21 -3.71 9.28
N PRO A 4 -5.06 -5.03 9.45
CA PRO A 4 -6.14 -5.97 9.38
C PRO A 4 -7.07 -5.81 10.57
N TYR A 5 -8.21 -6.46 10.40
CA TYR A 5 -9.47 -6.15 11.01
C TYR A 5 -9.57 -6.78 12.39
N ARG A 6 -8.83 -6.30 13.40
CA ARG A 6 -9.11 -6.61 14.81
C ARG A 6 -8.35 -5.80 15.87
N SER A 7 -7.13 -5.34 15.61
CA SER A 7 -6.27 -4.71 16.63
C SER A 7 -6.39 -3.19 16.68
N VAL A 8 -6.31 -2.53 15.53
CA VAL A 8 -6.43 -1.07 15.42
C VAL A 8 -7.27 -0.81 14.18
N GLY A 9 -8.45 -0.19 14.31
CA GLY A 9 -9.37 0.04 13.19
C GLY A 9 -8.69 0.65 11.95
N ARG A 10 -9.37 0.66 10.79
CA ARG A 10 -8.87 1.06 9.44
C ARG A 10 -8.34 2.52 9.30
N GLN A 11 -7.68 3.10 10.30
CA GLN A 11 -7.46 4.54 10.48
C GLN A 11 -5.98 4.97 10.45
N LEU A 12 -5.03 4.03 10.56
CA LEU A 12 -3.58 4.33 10.55
C LEU A 12 -3.00 4.64 9.15
N GLY A 13 -3.83 4.61 8.10
CA GLY A 13 -3.41 4.99 6.74
C GLY A 13 -3.30 6.49 6.48
N ARG A 14 -3.51 7.34 7.50
CA ARG A 14 -3.54 8.80 7.36
C ARG A 14 -2.17 9.39 7.68
N LYS A 15 -1.67 10.27 6.80
CA LYS A 15 -0.38 11.00 6.91
C LYS A 15 -0.11 11.56 8.31
N TRP A 16 -1.16 11.98 9.00
CA TRP A 16 -1.12 12.51 10.37
C TRP A 16 -0.57 11.54 11.43
N PHE A 17 -0.84 10.23 11.33
CA PHE A 17 -0.29 9.26 12.29
C PHE A 17 1.22 9.15 12.16
N LEU A 18 1.72 9.07 10.93
CA LEU A 18 3.15 9.02 10.65
C LEU A 18 3.87 10.30 11.08
N GLN A 19 3.25 11.47 10.87
CA GLN A 19 3.83 12.75 11.31
C GLN A 19 3.94 12.87 12.84
N LYS A 20 3.00 12.30 13.58
CA LYS A 20 2.95 12.42 15.05
C LYS A 20 3.74 11.33 15.76
N LEU A 21 3.73 10.11 15.25
CA LEU A 21 4.28 8.94 15.93
C LEU A 21 5.64 8.48 15.40
N LYS A 22 5.99 8.87 14.17
CA LYS A 22 7.14 8.33 13.43
C LYS A 22 7.05 6.79 13.27
N PRO A 23 7.95 6.14 12.51
CA PRO A 23 7.93 4.68 12.34
C PRO A 23 8.01 3.90 13.65
N GLU A 24 8.77 4.41 14.62
CA GLU A 24 8.91 3.79 15.94
C GLU A 24 7.58 3.75 16.70
N GLY A 25 6.82 4.85 16.68
CA GLY A 25 5.52 4.92 17.34
C GLY A 25 4.46 4.06 16.65
N LEU A 26 4.58 3.80 15.33
CA LEU A 26 3.69 2.85 14.63
C LEU A 26 3.91 1.41 15.11
N HIS A 27 5.16 1.01 15.32
CA HIS A 27 5.46 -0.30 15.91
C HIS A 27 5.01 -0.36 17.39
N GLN A 28 5.26 0.69 18.17
CA GLN A 28 4.84 0.76 19.58
C GLN A 28 3.32 0.71 19.76
N LEU A 29 2.55 1.33 18.86
CA LEU A 29 1.08 1.22 18.86
C LEU A 29 0.59 -0.22 18.78
N LEU A 30 1.35 -1.08 18.11
CA LEU A 30 1.03 -2.49 18.02
C LEU A 30 1.59 -3.31 19.18
N ALA A 31 2.41 -2.77 20.07
CA ALA A 31 3.14 -3.56 21.09
C ALA A 31 2.22 -4.49 21.91
N GLY A 32 1.02 -4.03 22.26
CA GLY A 32 0.03 -4.80 23.02
C GLY A 32 -0.81 -5.81 22.22
N PHE A 33 -0.58 -5.96 20.91
CA PHE A 33 -1.32 -6.88 20.05
C PHE A 33 -0.40 -7.97 19.52
N GLU A 34 -0.82 -9.23 19.57
CA GLU A 34 -0.07 -10.35 18.98
C GLU A 34 -0.04 -10.26 17.45
N ASP A 35 -1.14 -9.83 16.85
CA ASP A 35 -1.27 -9.66 15.41
C ASP A 35 -0.58 -8.37 14.94
N LYS A 36 0.55 -8.54 14.24
CA LYS A 36 1.31 -7.46 13.59
C LYS A 36 1.06 -7.37 12.09
N SER A 37 0.16 -8.18 11.54
CA SER A 37 -0.09 -8.16 10.11
C SER A 37 -0.60 -6.78 9.67
N ALA A 38 -0.32 -6.42 8.43
CA ALA A 38 -0.60 -5.13 7.82
C ALA A 38 -0.68 -5.30 6.30
N TYR A 39 -1.26 -4.31 5.62
CA TYR A 39 -1.19 -4.24 4.18
C TYR A 39 -1.01 -2.81 3.70
N ALA A 40 -0.16 -2.63 2.69
CA ALA A 40 -0.09 -1.42 1.92
C ALA A 40 -1.20 -1.44 0.86
N LEU A 41 -1.98 -0.36 0.73
CA LEU A 41 -3.07 -0.24 -0.24
C LEU A 41 -2.87 1.03 -1.07
N CYS A 42 -2.91 0.89 -2.39
CA CYS A 42 -3.01 1.99 -3.35
C CYS A 42 -4.34 1.87 -4.09
N THR A 43 -5.03 2.98 -4.29
CA THR A 43 -6.25 3.04 -5.08
C THR A 43 -6.11 4.17 -6.09
N PHE A 44 -6.17 3.86 -7.39
CA PHE A 44 -6.42 4.84 -8.44
C PHE A 44 -7.92 4.95 -8.69
N ALA A 45 -8.37 6.16 -9.03
CA ALA A 45 -9.75 6.44 -9.39
C ALA A 45 -9.75 7.08 -10.78
N LEU A 46 -10.55 6.54 -11.69
CA LEU A 46 -10.72 7.04 -13.05
C LEU A 46 -12.18 7.45 -13.25
N SER A 47 -12.39 8.65 -13.78
CA SER A 47 -13.68 9.14 -14.24
C SER A 47 -13.52 9.64 -15.66
N THR A 48 -14.50 9.36 -16.51
CA THR A 48 -14.58 9.90 -17.88
C THR A 48 -15.08 11.35 -17.88
N GLY A 49 -15.58 11.85 -16.75
CA GLY A 49 -16.21 13.16 -16.63
C GLY A 49 -17.71 13.15 -16.96
N ASP A 50 -18.22 12.03 -17.50
CA ASP A 50 -19.65 11.84 -17.71
C ASP A 50 -20.35 11.54 -16.37
N PRO A 51 -21.32 12.35 -15.92
CA PRO A 51 -22.05 12.11 -14.67
C PRO A 51 -22.85 10.80 -14.65
N SER A 52 -23.17 10.24 -15.81
CA SER A 52 -23.87 8.96 -15.95
C SER A 52 -22.96 7.74 -15.75
N GLN A 53 -21.64 7.93 -15.85
CA GLN A 53 -20.67 6.86 -15.67
C GLN A 53 -20.08 6.85 -14.25
N PRO A 54 -20.04 5.68 -13.59
CA PRO A 54 -19.47 5.58 -12.26
C PRO A 54 -17.94 5.74 -12.30
N VAL A 55 -17.38 6.25 -11.20
CA VAL A 55 -15.92 6.28 -11.00
C VAL A 55 -15.38 4.86 -10.88
N LEU A 56 -14.45 4.49 -11.75
CA LEU A 56 -13.76 3.21 -11.72
C LEU A 56 -12.61 3.25 -10.71
N LEU A 57 -12.48 2.22 -9.89
CA LEU A 57 -11.47 2.13 -8.84
C LEU A 57 -10.51 0.96 -9.07
N PHE A 58 -9.22 1.25 -9.20
CA PHE A 58 -8.16 0.26 -9.39
C PHE A 58 -7.34 0.15 -8.11
N ARG A 59 -7.42 -1.01 -7.46
CA ARG A 59 -6.79 -1.25 -6.15
C ARG A 59 -5.63 -2.22 -6.24
N GLY A 60 -4.48 -1.81 -5.74
CA GLY A 60 -3.31 -2.66 -5.55
C GLY A 60 -2.99 -2.78 -4.07
N GLN A 61 -2.76 -4.01 -3.61
CA GLN A 61 -2.50 -4.33 -2.21
C GLN A 61 -1.24 -5.16 -2.09
N THR A 62 -0.43 -4.89 -1.06
CA THR A 62 0.67 -5.76 -0.63
C THR A 62 0.47 -6.08 0.83
N SER A 63 0.30 -7.35 1.16
CA SER A 63 0.23 -7.84 2.53
C SER A 63 1.64 -7.94 3.13
N GLY A 64 1.72 -7.89 4.45
CA GLY A 64 2.96 -7.85 5.19
C GLY A 64 2.71 -7.75 6.68
N GLN A 65 3.73 -7.31 7.40
CA GLN A 65 3.69 -7.13 8.83
C GLN A 65 4.44 -5.85 9.25
N ILE A 66 4.07 -5.35 10.42
CA ILE A 66 4.74 -4.23 11.06
C ILE A 66 5.88 -4.77 11.91
N VAL A 67 7.07 -4.26 11.65
CA VAL A 67 8.29 -4.65 12.35
C VAL A 67 8.97 -3.43 12.96
N MET A 68 9.92 -3.70 13.85
CA MET A 68 10.84 -2.67 14.32
C MET A 68 11.47 -1.95 13.12
N PRO A 69 11.50 -0.60 13.09
CA PRO A 69 12.01 0.15 11.95
C PRO A 69 13.45 -0.23 11.56
N ARG A 70 13.67 -0.59 10.29
CA ARG A 70 14.99 -0.88 9.70
C ARG A 70 15.17 -0.17 8.36
N GLY A 71 16.41 0.10 7.96
CA GLY A 71 16.73 0.81 6.70
C GLY A 71 16.66 2.34 6.80
N SER A 72 16.65 3.03 5.65
CA SER A 72 16.63 4.50 5.60
C SER A 72 15.30 5.08 6.07
N ARG A 73 15.35 6.08 6.97
CA ARG A 73 14.18 6.79 7.52
C ARG A 73 13.66 7.92 6.63
N ASP A 74 14.22 8.10 5.45
CA ASP A 74 13.87 9.22 4.56
C ASP A 74 12.42 9.12 4.05
N PHE A 75 11.86 7.91 3.99
CA PHE A 75 10.55 7.64 3.36
C PHE A 75 9.51 7.04 4.30
N GLY A 76 8.87 7.92 5.07
CA GLY A 76 7.60 7.65 5.73
C GLY A 76 7.55 6.35 6.54
N TRP A 77 6.62 5.44 6.21
CA TRP A 77 6.38 4.18 6.95
C TRP A 77 7.15 2.98 6.37
N ASP A 78 7.92 3.16 5.30
CA ASP A 78 8.68 2.09 4.66
C ASP A 78 9.61 1.34 5.63
N PRO A 79 10.27 2.01 6.61
CA PRO A 79 11.15 1.32 7.55
C PRO A 79 10.45 0.30 8.45
N CYS A 80 9.15 0.46 8.71
CA CYS A 80 8.41 -0.39 9.63
C CYS A 80 7.46 -1.36 8.93
N PHE A 81 7.54 -1.49 7.60
CA PHE A 81 6.74 -2.46 6.84
C PHE A 81 7.63 -3.50 6.19
N GLN A 82 7.40 -4.75 6.55
CA GLN A 82 8.00 -5.91 5.90
C GLN A 82 6.91 -6.62 5.08
N PRO A 83 7.02 -6.66 3.74
CA PRO A 83 6.07 -7.36 2.89
C PRO A 83 6.19 -8.89 3.06
N ASP A 84 5.07 -9.60 2.87
CA ASP A 84 5.08 -11.06 2.93
C ASP A 84 6.00 -11.66 1.86
N GLY A 85 6.78 -12.68 2.23
CA GLY A 85 7.76 -13.33 1.34
C GLY A 85 9.13 -12.65 1.30
N TYR A 86 9.36 -11.62 2.12
CA TYR A 86 10.65 -10.93 2.24
C TYR A 86 11.05 -10.77 3.71
N GLU A 87 12.36 -10.80 3.96
CA GLU A 87 12.95 -10.50 5.28
C GLU A 87 13.32 -9.01 5.44
N GLN A 88 13.37 -8.28 4.33
CA GLN A 88 13.72 -6.87 4.27
C GLN A 88 12.49 -5.98 4.42
N THR A 89 12.65 -4.83 5.07
CA THR A 89 11.62 -3.79 5.05
C THR A 89 11.62 -3.05 3.71
N TYR A 90 10.53 -2.36 3.38
CA TYR A 90 10.48 -1.52 2.17
C TYR A 90 11.58 -0.44 2.10
N ALA A 91 12.15 -0.03 3.23
CA ALA A 91 13.26 0.92 3.26
C ALA A 91 14.64 0.25 3.05
N GLU A 92 14.74 -1.06 3.25
CA GLU A 92 15.94 -1.86 3.00
C GLU A 92 15.98 -2.41 1.56
N MET A 93 14.80 -2.52 0.91
CA MET A 93 14.70 -3.05 -0.45
C MET A 93 15.26 -2.08 -1.50
N PRO A 94 16.00 -2.58 -2.51
CA PRO A 94 16.32 -1.82 -3.70
C PRO A 94 15.06 -1.28 -4.39
N LYS A 95 15.16 -0.08 -4.96
CA LYS A 95 14.01 0.57 -5.61
C LYS A 95 13.42 -0.26 -6.75
N SER A 96 14.24 -1.01 -7.47
CA SER A 96 13.83 -1.95 -8.53
C SER A 96 12.94 -3.07 -7.99
N GLU A 97 13.35 -3.74 -6.92
CA GLU A 97 12.59 -4.82 -6.28
C GLU A 97 11.33 -4.30 -5.58
N LYS A 98 11.42 -3.16 -4.91
CA LYS A 98 10.24 -2.53 -4.30
C LYS A 98 9.19 -2.23 -5.37
N ASN A 99 9.60 -1.74 -6.53
CA ASN A 99 8.68 -1.37 -7.58
C ASN A 99 7.87 -2.57 -8.10
N THR A 100 8.47 -3.76 -8.23
CA THR A 100 7.77 -4.95 -8.72
C THR A 100 6.70 -5.46 -7.76
N ILE A 101 6.93 -5.38 -6.44
CA ILE A 101 5.96 -5.85 -5.43
C ILE A 101 5.06 -4.75 -4.84
N SER A 102 5.31 -3.49 -5.20
CA SER A 102 4.60 -2.38 -4.60
C SER A 102 3.11 -2.42 -4.91
N HIS A 103 2.31 -2.20 -3.87
CA HIS A 103 0.87 -1.91 -3.96
C HIS A 103 0.53 -0.85 -5.04
N ARG A 104 1.42 0.12 -5.30
CA ARG A 104 1.26 1.11 -6.36
C ARG A 104 1.41 0.51 -7.75
N PHE A 105 2.44 -0.29 -7.99
CA PHE A 105 2.63 -1.00 -9.26
C PHE A 105 1.46 -1.93 -9.54
N ARG A 106 0.99 -2.69 -8.54
CA ARG A 106 -0.20 -3.56 -8.68
C ARG A 106 -1.47 -2.77 -9.03
N ALA A 107 -1.63 -1.57 -8.50
CA ALA A 107 -2.77 -0.71 -8.83
C ALA A 107 -2.65 -0.13 -10.24
N LEU A 108 -1.44 0.26 -10.64
CA LEU A 108 -1.14 0.80 -11.96
C LEU A 108 -1.26 -0.26 -13.06
N HIS A 109 -0.83 -1.49 -12.79
CA HIS A 109 -0.99 -2.63 -13.70
C HIS A 109 -2.46 -2.86 -14.05
N LYS A 110 -3.35 -2.84 -13.06
CA LYS A 110 -4.80 -2.95 -13.30
C LYS A 110 -5.37 -1.81 -14.13
N LEU A 111 -4.85 -0.60 -13.94
CA LEU A 111 -5.23 0.54 -14.77
C LEU A 111 -4.73 0.36 -16.21
N GLN A 112 -3.51 -0.15 -16.39
CA GLN A 112 -2.94 -0.45 -17.70
C GLN A 112 -3.74 -1.54 -18.43
N GLU A 113 -4.05 -2.65 -17.75
CA GLU A 113 -4.90 -3.73 -18.28
C GLU A 113 -6.24 -3.19 -18.78
N TYR A 114 -6.90 -2.34 -18.00
CA TYR A 114 -8.16 -1.70 -18.40
C TYR A 114 -8.05 -0.91 -19.72
N PHE A 115 -6.98 -0.14 -19.91
CA PHE A 115 -6.77 0.60 -21.16
C PHE A 115 -6.39 -0.31 -22.34
N SER A 116 -5.63 -1.38 -22.09
CA SER A 116 -5.30 -2.36 -23.13
C SER A 116 -6.53 -3.12 -23.61
N GLU A 117 -7.42 -3.53 -22.70
CA GLU A 117 -8.69 -4.18 -23.03
C GLU A 117 -9.64 -3.23 -23.77
N ALA A 118 -9.73 -1.96 -23.32
CA ALA A 118 -10.56 -0.95 -23.98
C ALA A 118 -10.08 -0.63 -25.41
N ALA A 119 -8.77 -0.67 -25.68
CA ALA A 119 -8.20 -0.45 -27.00
C ALA A 119 -8.46 -1.62 -27.97
N GLY A 120 -8.56 -2.86 -27.46
CA GLY A 120 -8.87 -4.04 -28.28
C GLY A 120 -10.36 -4.21 -28.61
N ALA A 121 -11.26 -3.53 -27.90
CA ALA A 121 -12.70 -3.62 -28.08
C ALA A 121 -13.26 -2.69 -29.18
N GLY A 122 -12.42 -1.86 -29.80
CA GLY A 122 -12.83 -0.87 -30.82
C GLY A 122 -12.76 -1.32 -32.28
N ASP A 123 -12.44 -2.59 -32.55
CA ASP A 123 -12.11 -3.10 -33.90
C ASP A 123 -13.16 -4.09 -34.48
N HIS A 124 -14.41 -4.01 -34.04
CA HIS A 124 -15.54 -4.82 -34.56
C HIS A 124 -16.76 -3.97 -34.91
#